data_AF-A0A5K1EF46-F1
#
_entry.id   AF-A0A5K1EF46-F1
#
_cell.length_a   1.000
_cell.length_b   1.000
_cell.length_c   1.000
_cell.angle_alpha   90.00
_cell.angle_beta   90.00
_cell.angle_gamma   90.00
#
_symmetry.space_group_name_H-M   'P 1'
#
loop_
_entity.id
_entity.type
_entity.pdbx_description
1 polymer ?
#
loop_
_entity_poly.entity_id
_entity_poly.type
_entity_poly.pdbx_seq_one_letter_code
_entity_poly.pdbx_strand_id
1 'polypeptide(L)' 'VWFMHCHLEVHTSWGLKMAWVVLDGEKPNQKLPPPPSDLPKC' A
#
# COMPACT_ATOMS: atom_id res chain seq x y z
N VAL A 1 -0.91 -1.87 2.62
CA VAL A 1 -0.61 -0.42 2.44
C VAL A 1 -1.35 0.06 1.21
N TRP A 2 -2.00 1.22 1.26
CA TRP A 2 -2.71 1.81 0.12
C TRP A 2 -1.97 3.05 -0.36
N PHE A 3 -1.66 3.12 -1.66
CA PHE A 3 -0.97 4.25 -2.26
C PHE A 3 -1.99 5.22 -2.86
N MET A 4 -1.97 6.48 -2.42
CA MET A 4 -2.83 7.56 -2.88
C MET A 4 -1.92 8.64 -3.46
N HIS A 5 -2.11 9.02 -4.72
CA HIS A 5 -1.26 10.01 -5.36
C HIS A 5 -2.00 10.77 -6.47
N CYS A 6 -1.43 11.89 -6.89
CA CYS A 6 -1.87 12.56 -8.10
C CYS A 6 -1.51 11.71 -9.33
N HIS A 7 -2.48 11.45 -10.21
CA HIS A 7 -2.24 10.63 -11.42
C HIS A 7 -1.40 11.31 -12.50
N LEU A 8 -1.02 12.59 -12.33
CA LEU A 8 0.06 13.17 -13.11
C LEU A 8 1.40 12.65 -12.56
N GLU A 9 2.12 11.86 -13.35
CA GLU A 9 3.37 11.21 -12.92
C GLU A 9 4.41 12.20 -12.38
N VAL A 10 4.55 13.35 -13.04
CA VAL A 10 5.45 14.42 -12.62
C VAL A 10 5.10 14.97 -11.23
N HIS A 11 3.82 15.02 -10.86
CA HIS A 11 3.41 15.42 -9.52
C HIS A 11 3.68 14.33 -8.48
N THR A 12 3.62 13.06 -8.87
CA THR A 12 3.98 11.93 -7.99
C THR A 12 5.47 11.94 -7.63
N SER A 13 6.36 12.22 -8.59
CA SER A 13 7.80 12.33 -8.35
C SER A 13 8.17 13.55 -7.52
N TRP A 14 7.44 14.66 -7.67
CA TRP A 14 7.58 15.86 -6.84
C TRP A 14 7.03 15.71 -5.42
N GLY A 15 6.29 14.63 -5.12
CA GLY A 15 5.88 14.30 -3.76
C GLY A 15 4.40 14.46 -3.46
N LEU A 16 3.53 14.67 -4.46
CA LEU A 16 2.07 14.62 -4.29
C LEU A 16 1.60 13.16 -4.24
N LYS A 17 2.08 12.48 -3.20
CA LYS A 17 1.80 11.08 -2.93
C LYS A 17 1.78 10.86 -1.42
N MET A 18 0.96 9.92 -0.99
CA MET A 18 0.86 9.49 0.40
C MET A 18 0.51 8.01 0.44
N ALA A 19 0.74 7.39 1.59
CA ALA A 19 0.37 5.99 1.81
C ALA A 19 -0.44 5.86 3.10
N TRP A 20 -1.47 5.04 3.08
CA TRP A 20 -2.26 4.71 4.26
C TRP A 20 -1.95 3.28 4.68
N VAL A 21 -1.71 3.10 5.98
CA VAL A 21 -1.64 1.79 6.60
C VAL A 21 -2.99 1.51 7.23
N VAL A 22 -3.75 0.60 6.62
CA VAL A 22 -4.99 0.08 7.21
C VAL A 22 -4.61 -1.16 7.99
N LEU A 23 -4.83 -1.11 9.30
CA LEU A 23 -4.54 -2.22 10.21
C LEU A 23 -5.61 -3.30 10.07
N ASP A 24 -5.22 -4.54 10.41
CA ASP A 24 -6.13 -5.68 10.45
C ASP A 24 -7.27 -5.45 11.45
N GLY A 25 -8.47 -5.89 11.05
CA GLY A 25 -9.63 -5.93 11.94
C GLY A 25 -9.65 -7.18 12.83
N GLU A 26 -10.69 -7.27 13.67
CA GLU A 26 -10.84 -8.39 14.62
C GLU A 26 -11.25 -9.70 13.92
N LYS A 27 -12.06 -9.63 12.86
CA LYS A 27 -12.60 -10.82 12.19
C LYS A 27 -11.60 -11.40 11.19
N PRO A 28 -11.62 -12.73 10.95
CA PRO A 28 -10.70 -13.37 10.01
C PRO A 28 -10.73 -12.79 8.59
N ASN A 29 -11.90 -12.33 8.13
CA ASN A 29 -12.09 -11.73 6.80
C ASN A 29 -11.67 -10.25 6.72
N GLN A 30 -11.18 -9.67 7.82
CA GLN A 30 -10.66 -8.30 7.89
C GLN A 30 -9.14 -8.28 8.04
N LYS A 31 -8.47 -9.41 7.83
CA LYS A 31 -7.01 -9.54 7.91
C LYS A 31 -6.41 -9.74 6.53
N LEU A 32 -5.21 -9.20 6.32
CA LEU A 32 -4.47 -9.44 5.11
C LEU A 32 -3.89 -10.86 5.08
N PRO A 33 -3.79 -11.50 3.90
CA PRO A 33 -3.05 -12.74 3.75
C PRO A 33 -1.53 -12.51 3.97
N PRO A 34 -0.77 -13.56 4.30
CA PRO A 34 0.68 -13.47 4.39
C PRO A 34 1.30 -13.07 3.03
N PRO A 35 2.50 -12.46 3.04
CA PRO A 35 3.18 -12.10 1.80
C PRO A 35 3.50 -13.36 0.97
N PRO A 36 3.45 -13.25 -0.37
CA PRO A 36 3.76 -14.36 -1.25
C PRO A 36 5.26 -14.69 -1.18
N SER A 37 5.62 -15.96 -1.43
CA SER A 37 6.99 -16.46 -1.25
C SER A 37 7.98 -15.93 -2.30
N ASP A 38 7.49 -15.40 -3.42
CA ASP A 38 8.25 -14.85 -4.54
C ASP A 38 8.41 -13.32 -4.47
N LEU A 39 8.06 -12.70 -3.34
CA LEU A 39 8.19 -11.26 -3.17
C LEU A 39 9.66 -10.79 -3.36
N PRO A 40 9.92 -9.79 -4.23
CA PRO A 40 11.28 -9.28 -4.46
C PRO A 40 11.92 -8.74 -3.18
N LYS A 41 13.25 -8.89 -3.06
CA LYS A 41 14.03 -8.29 -1.97
C LYS A 41 14.08 -6.76 -2.13
N CYS A 42 13.98 -6.04 -1.02
CA CYS A 42 14.11 -4.59 -0.95
C CYS A 42 15.56 -4.12 -1.10
#